data_AF-A0A0C2CGR4-F1
#
_entry.id   AF-A0A0C2CGR4-F1
#
_cell.length_a   1.000
_cell.length_b   1.000
_cell.length_c   1.000
_cell.angle_alpha   90.00
_cell.angle_beta   90.00
_cell.angle_gamma   90.00
#
_symmetry.space_group_name_H-M   'P 1'
#
loop_
_entity.id
_entity.type
_entity.pdbx_description
1 polymer ?
#
loop_
_entity_poly.entity_id
_entity_poly.type
_entity_poly.pdbx_seq_one_letter_code
_entity_poly.pdbx_strand_id
1 'polypeptide(L)'
;MLARGIVRNGKPGNPNCPQATNMYRMRYDRTMESEAQMYANSCPAQGSQVSARPSLSGENFQIFYSTIISPNEAITNALDTWWTQILQNGVNNQMKYNAYLEQKPMAPTAFTQVYVEEGDKIPVMEREKILGLRI
;
A
#
# COMPACT_ATOMS: atom_id res chain seq x y z
N MET A 1 -9.15 10.56 -6.05
CA MET A 1 -9.48 9.94 -7.37
C MET A 1 -10.14 8.58 -7.18
N LEU A 2 -9.53 7.63 -6.46
CA LEU A 2 -10.16 6.32 -6.17
C LEU A 2 -11.55 6.44 -5.55
N ALA A 3 -11.70 7.25 -4.50
CA ALA A 3 -12.99 7.45 -3.83
C ALA A 3 -14.13 7.91 -4.75
N ARG A 4 -13.80 8.59 -5.86
CA ARG A 4 -14.77 9.11 -6.83
C ARG A 4 -15.13 8.10 -7.92
N GLY A 5 -14.59 6.88 -7.87
CA GLY A 5 -14.84 5.85 -8.89
C GLY A 5 -14.23 6.16 -10.26
N ILE A 6 -13.14 6.92 -10.30
CA ILE A 6 -12.47 7.33 -11.57
C ILE A 6 -11.13 6.61 -11.82
N VAL A 7 -10.78 5.63 -10.99
CA VAL A 7 -9.55 4.84 -11.14
C VAL A 7 -9.88 3.54 -11.83
N ARG A 8 -9.21 3.21 -12.93
CA ARG A 8 -9.43 1.97 -13.68
C ARG A 8 -9.08 0.75 -12.82
N ASN A 9 -9.93 -0.28 -12.87
CA ASN A 9 -9.70 -1.52 -12.14
C ASN A 9 -9.07 -2.60 -13.04
N GLY A 10 -7.74 -2.60 -13.13
CA GLY A 10 -6.95 -3.49 -13.96
C GLY A 10 -6.66 -2.93 -15.35
N LYS A 11 -6.55 -3.85 -16.32
CA LYS A 11 -6.07 -3.59 -17.67
C LYS A 11 -6.94 -2.57 -18.43
N PRO A 12 -6.39 -1.88 -19.45
CA PRO A 12 -7.18 -1.02 -20.34
C PRO A 12 -8.43 -1.75 -20.87
N GLY A 13 -9.57 -1.06 -20.90
CA GLY A 13 -10.87 -1.62 -21.26
C GLY A 13 -11.70 -2.11 -20.07
N ASN A 14 -11.10 -2.34 -18.90
CA ASN A 14 -11.85 -2.67 -17.69
C ASN A 14 -12.63 -1.45 -17.15
N PRO A 15 -13.75 -1.69 -16.45
CA PRO A 15 -14.44 -0.63 -15.73
C PRO A 15 -13.56 -0.02 -14.64
N ASN A 16 -13.96 1.17 -14.18
CA ASN A 16 -13.34 1.78 -13.01
C ASN A 16 -13.73 1.05 -11.72
N CYS A 17 -12.92 1.26 -10.68
CA CYS A 17 -13.29 0.93 -9.31
C CYS A 17 -14.61 1.64 -8.96
N PRO A 18 -15.49 1.03 -8.16
CA PRO A 18 -16.71 1.68 -7.71
C PRO A 18 -16.40 2.92 -6.87
N GLN A 19 -17.36 3.85 -6.81
CA GLN A 19 -17.28 4.99 -5.90
C GLN A 19 -17.26 4.49 -4.44
N ALA A 20 -16.36 5.04 -3.63
CA ALA A 20 -16.31 4.72 -2.21
C ALA A 20 -17.32 5.59 -1.45
N THR A 21 -18.01 4.98 -0.49
CA THR A 21 -18.97 5.67 0.39
C THR A 21 -18.34 6.14 1.69
N ASN A 22 -17.22 5.53 2.10
CA ASN A 22 -16.55 5.81 3.35
C ASN A 22 -15.03 5.66 3.15
N MET A 23 -14.40 6.66 2.50
CA MET A 23 -12.96 6.70 2.25
C MET A 23 -12.38 7.94 2.92
N TYR A 24 -11.53 7.76 3.93
CA TYR A 24 -11.04 8.83 4.78
C TYR A 24 -9.65 9.28 4.32
N ARG A 25 -9.24 10.42 4.87
CA ARG A 25 -7.96 11.05 4.58
C ARG A 25 -6.91 10.53 5.55
N MET A 26 -5.82 9.99 5.01
CA MET A 26 -4.64 9.62 5.81
C MET A 26 -4.09 10.83 6.58
N ARG A 27 -3.65 10.57 7.81
CA ARG A 27 -2.87 11.51 8.62
C ARG A 27 -1.48 10.96 8.82
N TYR A 28 -0.54 11.88 8.99
CA TYR A 28 0.83 11.55 9.27
C TYR A 28 0.99 11.14 10.74
N ASP A 29 1.61 10.00 11.00
CA ASP A 29 1.92 9.51 12.34
C ASP A 29 3.43 9.35 12.51
N ARG A 30 4.00 10.06 13.48
CA ARG A 30 5.43 10.05 13.79
C ARG A 30 5.90 8.75 14.44
N THR A 31 5.01 8.03 15.12
CA THR A 31 5.31 6.72 15.71
C THR A 31 5.52 5.70 14.60
N MET A 32 4.59 5.66 13.64
CA MET A 32 4.70 4.78 12.47
C MET A 32 5.91 5.11 11.59
N GLU A 33 6.23 6.40 11.41
CA GLU A 33 7.49 6.82 10.75
C GLU A 33 8.70 6.24 11.48
N SER A 34 8.78 6.41 12.81
CA SER A 34 9.94 5.95 13.58
C SER A 34 10.10 4.43 13.49
N GLU A 35 9.02 3.66 13.56
CA GLU A 35 9.04 2.21 13.39
C GLU A 35 9.57 1.81 12.00
N ALA A 36 9.12 2.53 10.97
CA ALA A 36 9.55 2.29 9.61
C ALA A 36 11.00 2.65 9.34
N GLN A 37 11.45 3.77 9.89
CA GLN A 37 12.84 4.17 9.80
C GLN A 37 13.74 3.19 10.56
N MET A 38 13.33 2.70 11.74
CA MET A 38 14.06 1.68 12.47
C MET A 38 14.23 0.39 11.65
N TYR A 39 13.17 -0.08 10.99
CA TYR A 39 13.26 -1.26 10.13
C TYR A 39 14.12 -0.99 8.88
N ALA A 40 13.96 0.16 8.23
CA ALA A 40 14.77 0.54 7.06
C ALA A 40 16.27 0.65 7.40
N ASN A 41 16.61 1.18 8.58
CA ASN A 41 17.98 1.31 9.07
C ASN A 41 18.70 -0.03 9.24
N SER A 42 17.97 -1.15 9.41
CA SER A 42 18.58 -2.48 9.45
C SER A 42 18.95 -3.02 8.06
N CYS A 43 18.77 -2.22 7.00
CA CYS A 43 19.03 -2.56 5.61
C CYS A 43 18.45 -3.91 5.18
N PRO A 44 17.15 -4.17 5.42
CA PRO A 44 16.56 -5.47 5.14
C PRO A 44 16.47 -5.73 3.63
N ALA A 45 16.53 -7.00 3.25
CA ALA A 45 16.36 -7.43 1.86
C ALA A 45 14.89 -7.61 1.46
N GLN A 46 13.97 -7.60 2.43
CA GLN A 46 12.55 -7.86 2.25
C GLN A 46 11.72 -7.14 3.33
N GLY A 47 10.39 -7.14 3.19
CA GLY A 47 9.48 -6.62 4.20
C GLY A 47 9.57 -7.36 5.54
N SER A 48 9.19 -6.68 6.62
CA SER A 48 9.21 -7.22 7.97
C SER A 48 8.19 -8.34 8.13
N GLN A 49 8.51 -9.34 8.96
CA GLN A 49 7.53 -10.34 9.37
C GLN A 49 6.43 -9.66 10.19
N VAL A 50 5.16 -10.01 9.95
CA VAL A 50 4.01 -9.44 10.66
C VAL A 50 4.16 -9.57 12.18
N SER A 51 4.68 -10.70 12.67
CA SER A 51 4.92 -10.95 14.10
C SER A 51 6.02 -10.09 14.72
N ALA A 52 6.85 -9.43 13.91
CA ALA A 52 7.94 -8.56 14.37
C ALA A 52 7.55 -7.08 14.39
N ARG A 53 6.33 -6.72 13.95
CA ARG A 53 5.86 -5.34 13.87
C ARG A 53 5.30 -4.89 15.22
N PRO A 54 5.84 -3.82 15.85
CA PRO A 54 5.46 -3.42 17.20
C PRO A 54 3.98 -3.03 17.37
N SER A 55 3.35 -2.53 16.31
CA SER A 55 2.05 -1.84 16.36
C SER A 55 0.89 -2.60 15.71
N LEU A 56 1.02 -3.89 15.36
CA LEU A 56 0.08 -4.61 14.47
C LEU A 56 -0.10 -3.98 13.08
N SER A 57 0.76 -3.03 12.71
CA SER A 57 0.77 -2.36 11.43
C SER A 57 0.98 -3.33 10.25
N GLY A 58 0.32 -3.01 9.15
CA GLY A 58 0.73 -3.39 7.80
C GLY A 58 2.03 -2.69 7.36
N GLU A 59 2.46 -3.01 6.16
CA GLU A 59 3.72 -2.50 5.62
C GLU A 59 3.64 -2.53 4.10
N ASN A 60 4.10 -1.44 3.49
CA ASN A 60 4.50 -1.45 2.09
C ASN A 60 6.03 -1.29 2.05
N PHE A 61 6.68 -2.22 1.37
CA PHE A 61 8.14 -2.28 1.29
C PHE A 61 8.58 -2.11 -0.16
N GLN A 62 9.63 -1.32 -0.39
CA GLN A 62 10.21 -1.13 -1.71
C GLN A 62 11.73 -0.93 -1.60
N ILE A 63 12.47 -1.59 -2.48
CA ILE A 63 13.91 -1.38 -2.66
C ILE A 63 14.14 -0.80 -4.05
N PHE A 64 14.97 0.23 -4.12
CA PHE A 64 15.56 0.71 -5.36
C PHE A 64 17.06 0.44 -5.35
N TYR A 65 17.57 -0.17 -6.41
CA TYR A 65 19.00 -0.38 -6.60
C TYR A 65 19.55 0.79 -7.44
N SER A 66 19.74 1.94 -6.80
CA SER A 66 20.28 3.15 -7.43
C SER A 66 21.20 3.89 -6.47
N THR A 67 22.34 4.37 -6.96
CA THR A 67 23.30 5.16 -6.18
C THR A 67 23.08 6.67 -6.32
N ILE A 68 22.08 7.09 -7.09
CA ILE A 68 21.83 8.50 -7.43
C ILE A 68 20.38 8.95 -7.15
N ILE A 69 19.51 8.04 -6.72
CA ILE A 69 18.12 8.38 -6.39
C ILE A 69 18.08 9.21 -5.10
N SER A 70 17.39 10.34 -5.13
CA SER A 70 17.17 11.10 -3.90
C SER A 70 16.11 10.43 -3.01
N PRO A 71 16.10 10.65 -1.68
CA PRO A 71 15.07 10.09 -0.81
C PRO A 71 13.65 10.47 -1.23
N ASN A 72 13.43 11.73 -1.63
CA ASN A 72 12.11 12.21 -2.09
C ASN A 72 11.66 11.52 -3.38
N GLU A 73 12.60 11.28 -4.29
CA GLU A 73 12.33 10.56 -5.53
C GLU A 73 12.03 9.08 -5.24
N ALA A 74 12.78 8.45 -4.34
CA ALA A 74 12.52 7.08 -3.90
C ALA A 74 11.13 6.95 -3.27
N ILE A 75 10.71 7.89 -2.42
CA ILE A 75 9.35 7.94 -1.84
C ILE A 75 8.30 8.02 -2.95
N THR A 76 8.47 8.96 -3.88
CA THR A 76 7.52 9.19 -4.97
C THR A 76 7.40 7.95 -5.87
N ASN A 77 8.53 7.36 -6.25
CA ASN A 77 8.58 6.16 -7.08
C ASN A 77 7.97 4.94 -6.37
N ALA A 78 8.16 4.82 -5.05
CA ALA A 78 7.54 3.75 -4.26
C ALA A 78 6.01 3.88 -4.25
N LEU A 79 5.50 5.09 -3.98
CA LEU A 79 4.07 5.37 -4.00
C LEU A 79 3.45 5.08 -5.37
N ASP A 80 4.10 5.49 -6.47
CA ASP A 80 3.66 5.18 -7.82
C ASP A 80 3.71 3.68 -8.12
N THR A 81 4.76 2.98 -7.69
CA THR A 81 4.89 1.52 -7.84
C THR A 81 3.74 0.81 -7.15
N TRP A 82 3.43 1.15 -5.90
CA TRP A 82 2.35 0.53 -5.16
C TRP A 82 0.99 0.90 -5.73
N TRP A 83 0.77 2.16 -6.08
CA TRP A 83 -0.49 2.63 -6.63
C TRP A 83 -0.82 1.97 -7.99
N THR A 84 0.17 1.88 -8.89
CA THR A 84 -0.05 1.39 -10.24
C THR A 84 -0.38 -0.10 -10.33
N GLN A 85 -0.22 -0.88 -9.25
CA GLN A 85 -0.64 -2.28 -9.21
C GLN A 85 -2.13 -2.46 -9.56
N ILE A 86 -3.00 -1.53 -9.14
CA ILE A 86 -4.44 -1.59 -9.48
C ILE A 86 -4.67 -1.54 -10.99
N LEU A 87 -3.81 -0.83 -11.73
CA LEU A 87 -3.92 -0.67 -13.17
C LEU A 87 -3.36 -1.87 -13.93
N GLN A 88 -2.55 -2.71 -13.27
CA GLN A 88 -1.97 -3.92 -13.86
C GLN A 88 -2.90 -5.11 -13.68
N ASN A 89 -3.37 -5.33 -12.45
CA ASN A 89 -4.07 -6.56 -12.10
C ASN A 89 -5.13 -6.36 -11.03
N GLY A 90 -6.19 -5.67 -11.42
CA GLY A 90 -7.28 -5.19 -10.59
C GLY A 90 -7.85 -6.12 -9.52
N VAL A 91 -8.64 -5.52 -8.62
CA VAL A 91 -9.43 -6.23 -7.60
C VAL A 91 -10.75 -6.70 -8.22
N ASN A 92 -11.45 -7.65 -7.59
CA ASN A 92 -12.82 -7.97 -8.02
C ASN A 92 -13.73 -6.73 -7.96
N ASN A 93 -14.88 -6.78 -8.67
CA ASN A 93 -15.82 -5.65 -8.71
C ASN A 93 -16.46 -5.30 -7.35
N GLN A 94 -16.35 -6.19 -6.36
CA GLN A 94 -16.81 -5.93 -4.99
C GLN A 94 -15.74 -5.22 -4.14
N MET A 95 -14.54 -4.98 -4.69
CA MET A 95 -13.39 -4.41 -3.98
C MET A 95 -13.02 -5.16 -2.69
N LYS A 96 -13.29 -6.48 -2.64
CA LYS A 96 -13.02 -7.30 -1.45
C LYS A 96 -11.60 -7.83 -1.45
N TYR A 97 -10.92 -7.68 -0.32
CA TYR A 97 -9.71 -8.43 -0.02
C TYR A 97 -10.04 -9.77 0.60
N ASN A 98 -9.37 -10.80 0.12
CA ASN A 98 -9.51 -12.17 0.57
C ASN A 98 -8.24 -12.96 0.19
N ALA A 99 -8.13 -14.18 0.69
CA ALA A 99 -7.01 -15.06 0.40
C ALA A 99 -6.77 -15.28 -1.11
N TYR A 100 -7.84 -15.25 -1.92
CA TYR A 100 -7.70 -15.37 -3.37
C TYR A 100 -6.99 -14.16 -3.99
N LEU A 101 -7.33 -12.94 -3.56
CA LEU A 101 -6.64 -11.74 -4.01
C LEU A 101 -5.17 -11.76 -3.58
N GLU A 102 -4.89 -12.17 -2.34
CA GLU A 102 -3.55 -12.21 -1.77
C GLU A 102 -2.62 -13.22 -2.49
N GLN A 103 -3.16 -14.37 -2.87
CA GLN A 103 -2.40 -15.42 -3.58
C GLN A 103 -2.31 -15.19 -5.10
N LYS A 104 -3.00 -14.16 -5.62
CA LYS A 104 -3.04 -13.86 -7.06
C LYS A 104 -1.64 -13.43 -7.54
N PRO A 105 -1.14 -13.96 -8.67
CA PRO A 105 0.10 -13.45 -9.27
C PRO A 105 -0.03 -11.95 -9.55
N MET A 106 0.96 -11.15 -9.16
CA MET A 106 0.92 -9.69 -9.26
C MET A 106 -0.34 -9.09 -8.59
N ALA A 107 -0.72 -9.60 -7.42
CA ALA A 107 -1.81 -9.04 -6.65
C ALA A 107 -1.56 -7.55 -6.32
N PRO A 108 -2.59 -6.70 -6.36
CA PRO A 108 -2.47 -5.29 -5.98
C PRO A 108 -2.48 -5.10 -4.46
N THR A 109 -1.71 -5.91 -3.72
CA THR A 109 -1.68 -5.93 -2.25
C THR A 109 -1.10 -4.64 -1.67
N ALA A 110 -0.08 -4.07 -2.32
CA ALA A 110 0.47 -2.79 -1.89
C ALA A 110 -0.52 -1.67 -2.20
N PHE A 111 -1.19 -1.67 -3.36
CA PHE A 111 -2.26 -0.72 -3.68
C PHE A 111 -3.37 -0.73 -2.64
N THR A 112 -3.84 -1.93 -2.25
CA THR A 112 -4.89 -2.06 -1.23
C THR A 112 -4.47 -1.51 0.13
N GLN A 113 -3.17 -1.34 0.36
CA GLN A 113 -2.56 -0.77 1.55
C GLN A 113 -2.13 0.70 1.35
N VAL A 114 -2.12 1.25 0.12
CA VAL A 114 -1.85 2.69 -0.14
C VAL A 114 -3.01 3.56 0.39
N TYR A 115 -4.16 2.98 0.71
CA TYR A 115 -5.25 3.65 1.42
C TYR A 115 -5.81 2.73 2.50
N VAL A 116 -5.59 3.10 3.77
CA VAL A 116 -6.11 2.38 4.95
C VAL A 116 -6.54 3.42 5.98
N GLU A 117 -7.64 3.12 6.66
CA GLU A 117 -8.21 3.91 7.75
C GLU A 117 -7.98 3.24 9.09
N GLU A 118 -7.93 4.07 10.11
CA GLU A 118 -8.12 3.71 11.51
C GLU A 118 -9.45 4.32 11.97
N GLY A 119 -10.28 3.53 12.68
CA GLY A 119 -11.51 3.99 13.33
C GLY A 119 -12.78 3.21 12.94
N ASP A 120 -13.07 2.14 13.68
CA ASP A 120 -14.36 1.45 13.90
C ASP A 120 -15.48 1.61 12.83
N LYS A 121 -15.40 0.83 11.74
CA LYS A 121 -16.45 -0.05 11.15
C LYS A 121 -16.21 -0.34 9.64
N ILE A 122 -16.12 -1.63 9.33
CA ILE A 122 -15.80 -2.39 8.09
C ILE A 122 -16.61 -1.96 6.83
N PRO A 123 -16.02 -1.91 5.60
CA PRO A 123 -15.35 -3.03 4.94
C PRO A 123 -13.88 -2.84 4.52
N VAL A 124 -13.02 -3.54 5.28
CA VAL A 124 -11.74 -4.20 4.94
C VAL A 124 -10.88 -3.55 3.85
N MET A 125 -9.83 -2.86 4.30
CA MET A 125 -8.44 -3.29 4.10
C MET A 125 -7.54 -2.69 5.20
N GLU A 126 -7.47 -3.37 6.34
CA GLU A 126 -6.63 -3.03 7.51
C GLU A 126 -5.35 -3.86 7.40
N ARG A 127 -4.14 -3.33 7.61
CA ARG A 127 -3.55 -2.90 8.90
C ARG A 127 -2.50 -1.81 8.68
N GLU A 128 -2.19 -0.98 9.68
CA GLU A 128 -1.56 0.36 9.57
C GLU A 128 -0.22 0.44 8.80
N LYS A 129 0.33 1.61 8.47
CA LYS A 129 1.46 1.68 7.52
C LYS A 129 2.82 1.87 8.18
N ILE A 130 3.78 1.06 7.76
CA ILE A 130 5.22 1.33 7.91
C ILE A 130 5.77 1.78 6.53
N LEU A 131 6.29 3.01 6.45
CA LEU A 131 6.99 3.58 5.28
C LEU A 131 8.50 3.30 5.37
N GLY A 132 8.92 2.08 5.06
CA GLY A 132 10.35 1.73 5.09
C GLY A 132 11.01 2.09 3.76
N LEU A 133 11.84 3.13 3.73
CA LEU A 133 12.67 3.47 2.56
C LEU A 133 14.14 3.24 2.83
N ARG A 134 14.75 2.43 1.96
CA ARG A 134 16.19 2.27 1.85
C ARG A 134 16.73 3.29 0.85
N ILE A 135 17.72 4.08 1.27
CA ILE A 135 18.58 4.94 0.44
C ILE A 135 19.96 4.27 0.37
#